data_AF-A0A9D6YRC4-F1
#
_entry.id   AF-A0A9D6YRC4-F1
#
_cell.length_a   1.000
_cell.length_b   1.000
_cell.length_c   1.000
_cell.angle_alpha   90.00
_cell.angle_beta   90.00
_cell.angle_gamma   90.00
#
_symmetry.space_group_name_H-M   'P 1'
#
loop_
_entity.id
_entity.type
_entity.pdbx_description
1 polymer ?
#
loop_
_entity_poly.entity_id
_entity_poly.type
_entity_poly.pdbx_seq_one_letter_code
_entity_poly.pdbx_strand_id
1 'polypeptide(L)'
;MSRNAPQFSAPDLLQKIEFEEIDGFAADDLAAAFDAFRRSAEIIAAKVQEQRSAVAPPPSLAAAVVVALGGVDHPGRFFQDWFRPYAIKAQGFVTAYYEVEVDARLSPEPGFTTPILSRPRDLVTLNESPLSLPSGETFTSARRQADGALEPYPDRRAIEEEGA
;
A
#
# COMPACT_ATOMS: atom_id res chain seq x y z
N MET A 1 24.47 9.89 3.74
CA MET A 1 23.68 11.13 3.87
C MET A 1 22.95 11.36 2.56
N SER A 2 21.73 10.84 2.41
CA SER A 2 20.95 10.99 1.16
C SER A 2 20.09 12.25 1.24
N ARG A 3 20.44 13.27 0.47
CA ARG A 3 19.76 14.58 0.40
C ARG A 3 18.86 14.66 -0.84
N ASN A 4 17.73 13.95 -0.86
CA ASN A 4 16.70 14.17 -1.90
C ASN A 4 15.30 13.63 -1.52
N ALA A 5 14.95 13.65 -0.23
CA ALA A 5 13.54 13.62 0.16
C ALA A 5 12.99 15.05 0.07
N PRO A 6 11.75 15.27 -0.40
CA PRO A 6 11.13 16.60 -0.37
C PRO A 6 11.22 17.19 1.05
N GLN A 7 11.77 18.40 1.15
CA GLN A 7 11.96 19.18 2.39
C GLN A 7 10.64 19.82 2.84
N PHE A 8 9.61 19.01 3.07
CA PHE A 8 8.49 19.44 3.89
C PHE A 8 8.50 18.62 5.16
N SER A 9 8.71 19.28 6.30
CA SER A 9 8.33 18.64 7.55
C SER A 9 6.78 18.55 7.52
N ALA A 10 6.21 17.38 7.81
CA ALA A 10 4.76 17.22 7.86
C ALA A 10 4.03 18.33 8.66
N PRO A 11 4.57 18.88 9.76
CA PRO A 11 3.94 20.00 10.47
C PRO A 11 3.65 21.24 9.61
N ASP A 12 4.51 21.58 8.65
CA ASP A 12 4.36 22.80 7.86
C ASP A 12 3.25 22.67 6.81
N LEU A 13 2.91 21.44 6.42
CA LEU A 13 1.84 21.13 5.47
C LEU A 13 0.51 20.82 6.15
N LEU A 14 0.50 20.56 7.46
CA LEU A 14 -0.72 20.19 8.19
C LEU A 14 -1.31 21.39 8.93
N GLN A 15 -2.61 21.58 8.79
CA GLN A 15 -3.39 22.54 9.57
C GLN A 15 -4.44 21.76 10.35
N LYS A 16 -4.43 21.90 11.69
CA LYS A 16 -5.53 21.34 12.49
C LYS A 16 -6.84 22.02 12.08
N ILE A 17 -7.86 21.22 11.87
CA ILE A 17 -9.24 21.68 11.66
C ILE A 17 -10.16 20.96 12.66
N GLU A 18 -11.42 21.36 12.72
CA GLU A 18 -12.50 20.64 13.39
C GLU A 18 -13.27 19.77 12.38
N PHE A 19 -14.04 18.80 12.86
CA PHE A 19 -14.78 17.88 11.98
C PHE A 19 -15.87 18.58 11.16
N GLU A 20 -16.44 19.66 11.71
CA GLU A 20 -17.45 20.50 11.05
C GLU A 20 -16.88 21.26 9.85
N GLU A 21 -15.56 21.41 9.75
CA GLU A 21 -14.87 22.02 8.61
C GLU A 21 -14.62 21.02 7.46
N ILE A 22 -14.96 19.74 7.64
CA ILE A 22 -14.87 18.72 6.59
C ILE A 22 -16.22 18.67 5.86
N ASP A 23 -16.24 19.20 4.64
CA ASP A 23 -17.41 19.16 3.78
C ASP A 23 -17.95 17.73 3.63
N GLY A 24 -19.23 17.54 3.95
CA GLY A 24 -19.93 16.25 3.83
C GLY A 24 -19.76 15.28 5.00
N PHE A 25 -18.86 15.54 5.96
CA PHE A 25 -18.55 14.58 7.04
C PHE A 25 -19.78 14.17 7.87
N ALA A 26 -20.63 15.14 8.26
CA ALA A 26 -21.82 14.85 9.05
C ALA A 26 -22.92 14.08 8.28
N ALA A 27 -22.87 14.08 6.95
CA ALA A 27 -23.83 13.38 6.09
C ALA A 27 -23.30 12.03 5.57
N ASP A 28 -22.04 11.71 5.83
CA ASP A 28 -21.38 10.50 5.35
C ASP A 28 -21.77 9.25 6.18
N ASP A 29 -21.57 8.06 5.61
CA ASP A 29 -21.75 6.80 6.31
C ASP A 29 -20.49 6.47 7.15
N LEU A 30 -20.42 7.09 8.32
CA LEU A 30 -19.32 6.91 9.25
C LEU A 30 -19.24 5.48 9.83
N ALA A 31 -20.33 4.71 9.78
CA ALA A 31 -20.31 3.30 10.19
C ALA A 31 -19.61 2.44 9.13
N ALA A 32 -19.88 2.68 7.84
CA ALA A 32 -19.14 2.03 6.75
C ALA A 32 -17.65 2.42 6.74
N ALA A 33 -17.33 3.68 7.03
CA ALA A 33 -15.94 4.12 7.21
C ALA A 33 -15.25 3.41 8.38
N PHE A 34 -15.97 3.18 9.49
CA PHE A 34 -15.47 2.39 10.63
C PHE A 34 -15.22 0.93 10.25
N ASP A 35 -16.12 0.28 9.50
CA ASP A 35 -15.92 -1.09 9.02
C ASP A 35 -14.69 -1.20 8.10
N ALA A 36 -14.44 -0.20 7.26
CA ALA A 36 -13.21 -0.09 6.48
C ALA A 36 -11.97 0.03 7.38
N PHE A 37 -12.00 0.87 8.42
CA PHE A 37 -10.92 0.98 9.40
C PHE A 37 -10.68 -0.35 10.14
N ARG A 38 -11.74 -1.06 10.53
CA ARG A 38 -11.63 -2.33 11.27
C ARG A 38 -10.87 -3.40 10.47
N ARG A 39 -11.08 -3.49 9.16
CA ARG A 39 -10.31 -4.38 8.28
C ARG A 39 -8.80 -4.09 8.35
N SER A 40 -8.41 -2.81 8.36
CA SER A 40 -7.01 -2.42 8.55
C SER A 40 -6.53 -2.70 9.98
N ALA A 41 -7.38 -2.49 10.98
CA ALA A 41 -7.08 -2.75 12.39
C ALA A 41 -6.72 -4.22 12.65
N GLU A 42 -7.41 -5.18 12.01
CA GLU A 42 -7.10 -6.61 12.07
C GLU A 42 -5.67 -6.90 11.60
N ILE A 43 -5.27 -6.33 10.46
CA ILE A 43 -3.94 -6.48 9.88
C ILE A 43 -2.86 -5.87 10.78
N ILE A 44 -3.10 -4.66 11.31
CA ILE A 44 -2.18 -3.96 12.21
C ILE A 44 -2.02 -4.74 13.52
N ALA A 45 -3.11 -5.22 14.12
CA ALA A 45 -3.10 -5.98 15.36
C ALA A 45 -2.36 -7.33 15.19
N ALA A 46 -2.57 -8.00 14.07
CA ALA A 46 -1.87 -9.23 13.72
C ALA A 46 -0.39 -9.02 13.36
N LYS A 47 0.06 -7.75 13.22
CA LYS A 47 1.43 -7.40 12.80
C LYS A 47 1.85 -8.13 11.53
N VAL A 48 0.92 -8.23 10.57
CA VAL A 48 1.19 -8.88 9.29
C VAL A 48 2.36 -8.17 8.61
N GLN A 49 3.28 -8.96 8.06
CA GLN A 49 4.45 -8.43 7.36
C GLN A 49 4.01 -7.48 6.24
N GLU A 50 4.47 -6.23 6.33
CA GLU A 50 4.21 -5.22 5.30
C GLU A 50 4.93 -5.60 4.00
N GLN A 51 4.25 -5.43 2.86
CA GLN A 51 4.87 -5.64 1.54
C GLN A 51 5.86 -4.52 1.17
N ARG A 52 5.67 -3.33 1.75
CA ARG A 52 6.55 -2.16 1.60
C ARG A 52 6.67 -1.50 2.96
N SER A 53 7.90 -1.23 3.39
CA SER A 53 8.17 -0.58 4.67
C SER A 53 7.48 0.79 4.73
N ALA A 54 6.60 0.98 5.71
CA ALA A 54 5.95 2.24 6.00
C ALA A 54 6.46 2.82 7.32
N VAL A 55 5.93 4.00 7.68
CA VAL A 55 6.10 4.54 9.03
C VAL A 55 5.33 3.64 10.00
N ALA A 56 6.00 3.16 11.04
CA ALA A 56 5.37 2.31 12.04
C ALA A 56 4.15 3.01 12.69
N PRO A 57 3.04 2.28 12.95
CA PRO A 57 1.88 2.83 13.64
C PRO A 57 2.29 3.46 14.98
N PRO A 58 1.95 4.73 15.25
CA PRO A 58 2.23 5.34 16.54
C PRO A 58 1.41 4.67 17.65
N PRO A 59 1.83 4.75 18.93
CA PRO A 59 1.09 4.15 20.05
C PRO A 59 -0.38 4.57 20.14
N SER A 60 -0.71 5.79 19.73
CA SER A 60 -2.09 6.29 19.67
C SER A 60 -2.95 5.52 18.65
N LEU A 61 -2.39 5.21 17.48
CA LEU A 61 -3.09 4.41 16.47
C LEU A 61 -3.24 2.96 16.94
N ALA A 62 -2.23 2.40 17.61
CA ALA A 62 -2.33 1.07 18.21
C ALA A 62 -3.45 1.00 19.27
N ALA A 63 -3.63 2.05 20.08
CA ALA A 63 -4.74 2.12 21.04
C ALA A 63 -6.11 2.18 20.34
N ALA A 64 -6.24 2.99 19.28
CA ALA A 64 -7.47 3.05 18.49
C ALA A 64 -7.81 1.71 17.82
N VAL A 65 -6.80 0.97 17.35
CA VAL A 65 -6.96 -0.40 16.82
C VAL A 65 -7.53 -1.34 17.86
N VAL A 66 -7.01 -1.34 19.09
CA VAL A 66 -7.54 -2.18 20.18
C VAL A 66 -9.00 -1.87 20.45
N VAL A 67 -9.39 -0.60 20.48
CA VAL A 67 -10.78 -0.19 20.71
C VAL A 67 -11.69 -0.60 19.55
N ALA A 68 -11.26 -0.38 18.30
CA ALA A 68 -12.04 -0.77 17.13
C ALA A 68 -12.33 -2.28 17.08
N LEU A 69 -11.38 -3.10 17.52
CA LEU A 69 -11.53 -4.56 17.56
C LEU A 69 -12.26 -5.08 18.80
N GLY A 70 -12.27 -4.30 19.89
CA GLY A 70 -12.97 -4.64 21.14
C GLY A 70 -14.49 -4.50 21.08
N GLY A 71 -15.01 -3.91 20.00
CA GLY A 71 -16.43 -3.58 19.85
C GLY A 71 -16.74 -2.17 20.35
N VAL A 72 -17.49 -1.41 19.54
CA VAL A 72 -17.90 -0.04 19.84
C VAL A 72 -19.42 0.06 19.71
N ASP A 73 -20.08 0.72 20.67
CA ASP A 73 -21.53 0.87 20.67
C ASP A 73 -22.04 1.83 19.58
N HIS A 74 -21.21 2.82 19.23
CA HIS A 74 -21.54 3.88 18.27
C HIS A 74 -20.42 4.02 17.22
N PRO A 75 -20.34 3.13 16.22
CA PRO A 75 -19.25 3.12 15.24
C PRO A 75 -19.11 4.45 14.48
N GLY A 76 -20.22 5.13 14.19
CA GLY A 76 -20.19 6.44 13.52
C GLY A 76 -19.53 7.57 14.32
N ARG A 77 -19.32 7.40 15.64
CA ARG A 77 -18.59 8.37 16.47
C ARG A 77 -17.10 8.07 16.60
N PHE A 78 -16.65 6.89 16.16
CA PHE A 78 -15.31 6.40 16.40
C PHE A 78 -14.22 7.40 15.99
N PHE A 79 -14.35 8.02 14.81
CA PHE A 79 -13.38 9.00 14.33
C PHE A 79 -13.37 10.28 15.18
N GLN A 80 -14.53 10.74 15.66
CA GLN A 80 -14.62 11.91 16.53
C GLN A 80 -14.01 11.65 17.92
N ASP A 81 -14.16 10.43 18.43
CA ASP A 81 -13.66 10.07 19.76
C ASP A 81 -12.14 9.74 19.77
N TRP A 82 -11.59 9.22 18.65
CA TRP A 82 -10.21 8.70 18.59
C TRP A 82 -9.26 9.42 17.65
N PHE A 83 -9.75 10.32 16.79
CA PHE A 83 -8.93 11.00 15.78
C PHE A 83 -9.07 12.53 15.87
N ARG A 84 -8.09 13.21 15.26
CA ARG A 84 -8.11 14.67 15.07
C ARG A 84 -7.90 14.95 13.59
N PRO A 85 -8.76 15.74 12.94
CA PRO A 85 -8.60 16.03 11.53
C PRO A 85 -7.54 17.11 11.30
N TYR A 86 -6.78 16.94 10.24
CA TYR A 86 -5.80 17.91 9.75
C TYR A 86 -6.00 18.08 8.24
N ALA A 87 -6.18 19.32 7.81
CA ALA A 87 -6.14 19.67 6.39
C ALA A 87 -4.68 19.69 5.90
N ILE A 88 -4.46 19.13 4.71
CA ILE A 88 -3.18 19.24 4.01
C ILE A 88 -3.22 20.54 3.19
N LYS A 89 -2.33 21.49 3.48
CA LYS A 89 -2.23 22.82 2.83
C LYS A 89 -1.59 22.75 1.44
N ALA A 90 -2.08 21.84 0.62
CA ALA A 90 -1.67 21.67 -0.77
C ALA A 90 -2.87 21.20 -1.59
N GLN A 91 -2.97 21.64 -2.85
CA GLN A 91 -3.97 21.08 -3.76
C GLN A 91 -3.59 19.63 -4.08
N GLY A 92 -4.53 18.72 -3.85
CA GLY A 92 -4.43 17.33 -4.24
C GLY A 92 -5.10 17.07 -5.60
N PHE A 93 -4.77 15.92 -6.19
CA PHE A 93 -5.46 15.39 -7.36
C PHE A 93 -5.90 13.96 -7.02
N VAL A 94 -7.19 13.68 -7.19
CA VAL A 94 -7.77 12.37 -6.89
C VAL A 94 -7.97 11.61 -8.20
N THR A 95 -7.49 10.38 -8.23
CA THR A 95 -7.76 9.41 -9.30
C THR A 95 -8.51 8.21 -8.72
N ALA A 96 -9.07 7.39 -9.60
CA ALA A 96 -9.72 6.14 -9.24
C ALA A 96 -9.03 4.97 -9.94
N TYR A 97 -9.03 3.82 -9.27
CA TYR A 97 -8.70 2.51 -9.84
C TYR A 97 -9.82 1.53 -9.45
N TYR A 98 -9.92 0.42 -10.18
CA TYR A 98 -10.90 -0.63 -9.93
C TYR A 98 -10.29 -2.00 -10.18
N GLU A 99 -10.92 -3.04 -9.66
CA GLU A 99 -10.57 -4.43 -9.96
C GLU A 99 -11.27 -4.87 -11.25
N VAL A 100 -10.50 -5.30 -12.25
CA VAL A 100 -11.03 -5.75 -13.55
C VAL A 100 -11.43 -7.20 -13.46
N GLU A 101 -12.60 -7.54 -14.01
CA GLU A 101 -13.02 -8.92 -14.23
C GLU A 101 -12.59 -9.39 -15.63
N VAL A 102 -11.95 -10.56 -15.71
CA VAL A 102 -11.44 -11.13 -16.97
C VAL A 102 -11.81 -12.61 -17.04
N ASP A 103 -12.36 -13.03 -18.19
CA ASP A 103 -12.62 -14.44 -18.46
C ASP A 103 -11.31 -15.24 -18.54
N ALA A 104 -11.27 -16.39 -17.85
CA ALA A 104 -10.10 -17.27 -17.83
C ALA A 104 -10.47 -18.76 -17.96
N ARG A 105 -9.47 -19.57 -18.26
CA ARG A 105 -9.53 -21.04 -18.26
C ARG A 105 -8.40 -21.62 -17.43
N LEU A 106 -8.66 -22.76 -16.78
CA LEU A 106 -7.65 -23.45 -15.95
C LEU A 106 -6.57 -24.15 -16.80
N SER A 107 -6.86 -24.41 -18.08
CA SER A 107 -5.93 -24.98 -19.05
C SER A 107 -5.96 -24.17 -20.35
N PRO A 108 -4.86 -24.13 -21.12
CA PRO A 108 -4.83 -23.42 -22.40
C PRO A 108 -5.86 -23.97 -23.40
N GLU A 109 -6.58 -23.07 -24.06
CA GLU A 109 -7.58 -23.34 -25.10
C GLU A 109 -7.47 -22.30 -26.23
N PRO A 110 -8.02 -22.54 -27.44
CA PRO A 110 -8.10 -21.51 -28.46
C PRO A 110 -8.78 -20.23 -27.92
N GLY A 111 -8.07 -19.12 -27.91
CA GLY A 111 -8.52 -17.84 -27.32
C GLY A 111 -8.09 -17.60 -25.86
N PHE A 112 -7.56 -18.60 -25.16
CA PHE A 112 -7.06 -18.53 -23.77
C PHE A 112 -5.62 -19.03 -23.69
N THR A 113 -4.72 -18.38 -24.44
CA THR A 113 -3.32 -18.84 -24.58
C THR A 113 -2.31 -18.06 -23.73
N THR A 114 -2.69 -16.89 -23.21
CA THR A 114 -1.80 -16.05 -22.39
C THR A 114 -1.91 -16.45 -20.90
N PRO A 115 -0.82 -16.89 -20.26
CA PRO A 115 -0.87 -17.34 -18.87
C PRO A 115 -0.91 -16.18 -17.88
N ILE A 116 -1.56 -16.40 -16.73
CA ILE A 116 -1.38 -15.58 -15.53
C ILE A 116 -0.26 -16.25 -14.71
N LEU A 117 0.92 -15.63 -14.68
CA LEU A 117 2.10 -16.19 -14.05
C LEU A 117 2.09 -15.96 -12.53
N SER A 118 2.41 -17.00 -11.77
CA SER A 118 2.69 -16.86 -10.34
C SER A 118 4.03 -16.15 -10.13
N ARG A 119 4.24 -15.56 -8.95
CA ARG A 119 5.53 -14.98 -8.57
C ARG A 119 6.66 -16.04 -8.67
N PRO A 120 7.69 -15.82 -9.50
CA PRO A 120 8.83 -16.74 -9.59
C PRO A 120 9.60 -16.85 -8.27
N ARG A 121 10.17 -18.03 -8.00
CA ARG A 121 10.91 -18.29 -6.74
C ARG A 121 12.27 -17.57 -6.69
N ASP A 122 12.84 -17.28 -7.84
CA ASP A 122 14.10 -16.56 -8.01
C ASP A 122 13.92 -15.03 -7.98
N LEU A 123 12.68 -14.52 -8.02
CA LEU A 123 12.38 -13.09 -7.96
C LEU A 123 12.45 -12.55 -6.51
N VAL A 124 13.53 -11.84 -6.21
CA VAL A 124 13.75 -11.22 -4.90
C VAL A 124 13.41 -9.73 -4.89
N THR A 125 12.85 -9.26 -3.79
CA THR A 125 12.56 -7.84 -3.54
C THR A 125 13.73 -7.19 -2.80
N LEU A 126 14.14 -6.01 -3.26
CA LEU A 126 15.35 -5.30 -2.84
C LEU A 126 15.05 -3.84 -2.42
N ASN A 127 13.87 -3.57 -1.84
CA ASN A 127 13.45 -2.20 -1.48
C ASN A 127 14.47 -1.49 -0.56
N GLU A 128 15.09 -2.22 0.38
CA GLU A 128 16.04 -1.67 1.35
C GLU A 128 17.48 -1.55 0.81
N SER A 129 17.86 -2.42 -0.13
CA SER A 129 19.18 -2.43 -0.75
C SER A 129 19.06 -2.67 -2.26
N PRO A 130 18.68 -1.62 -3.03
CA PRO A 130 18.44 -1.76 -4.46
C PRO A 130 19.70 -2.18 -5.23
N LEU A 131 19.51 -3.01 -6.26
CA LEU A 131 20.58 -3.39 -7.18
C LEU A 131 20.94 -2.19 -8.06
N SER A 132 22.17 -1.71 -7.94
CA SER A 132 22.70 -0.63 -8.78
C SER A 132 23.63 -1.19 -9.85
N LEU A 133 23.32 -0.94 -11.12
CA LEU A 133 24.19 -1.34 -12.23
C LEU A 133 25.26 -0.28 -12.50
N PRO A 134 26.39 -0.66 -13.13
CA PRO A 134 27.38 0.30 -13.62
C PRO A 134 26.81 1.34 -14.60
N SER A 135 25.69 1.04 -15.27
CA SER A 135 24.94 1.97 -16.13
C SER A 135 24.28 3.13 -15.36
N GLY A 136 24.20 3.02 -14.03
CA GLY A 136 23.47 3.96 -13.16
C GLY A 136 22.01 3.57 -12.91
N GLU A 137 21.50 2.55 -13.58
CA GLU A 137 20.15 2.03 -13.34
C GLU A 137 20.06 1.36 -11.98
N THR A 138 18.92 1.55 -11.32
CA THR A 138 18.67 1.02 -9.98
C THR A 138 17.38 0.21 -9.98
N PHE A 139 17.43 -1.02 -9.47
CA PHE A 139 16.29 -1.93 -9.41
C PHE A 139 15.94 -2.29 -7.97
N THR A 140 14.65 -2.20 -7.63
CA THR A 140 14.11 -2.64 -6.33
C THR A 140 13.68 -4.11 -6.33
N SER A 141 14.00 -4.84 -7.39
CA SER A 141 13.83 -6.29 -7.50
C SER A 141 14.84 -6.87 -8.48
N ALA A 142 15.22 -8.13 -8.29
CA ALA A 142 16.22 -8.81 -9.12
C ALA A 142 15.93 -10.31 -9.19
N ARG A 143 16.55 -10.98 -10.17
CA ARG A 143 16.66 -12.45 -10.18
C ARG A 143 17.83 -12.84 -9.29
N ARG A 144 17.61 -13.83 -8.42
CA ARG A 144 18.67 -14.51 -7.68
C ARG A 144 19.12 -15.75 -8.43
N GLN A 145 20.38 -15.75 -8.85
CA GLN A 145 21.01 -16.91 -9.50
C GLN A 145 21.38 -18.01 -8.50
N ALA A 146 21.72 -19.19 -9.00
CA ALA A 146 22.06 -20.36 -8.18
C ALA A 146 23.30 -20.17 -7.30
N ASP A 147 24.25 -19.35 -7.73
CA ASP A 147 25.45 -18.95 -6.98
C ASP A 147 25.17 -17.82 -5.96
N GLY A 148 23.92 -17.34 -5.90
CA GLY A 148 23.48 -16.25 -5.03
C GLY A 148 23.63 -14.86 -5.63
N ALA A 149 24.23 -14.72 -6.82
CA ALA A 149 24.38 -13.45 -7.52
C ALA A 149 23.01 -12.84 -7.88
N LEU A 150 22.98 -11.52 -8.03
CA LEU A 150 21.78 -10.76 -8.38
C LEU A 150 21.95 -10.13 -9.75
N GLU A 151 20.92 -10.26 -10.58
CA GLU A 151 20.83 -9.61 -11.89
C GLU A 151 19.44 -9.00 -12.12
N PRO A 152 19.30 -8.02 -13.02
CA PRO A 152 17.99 -7.50 -13.40
C PRO A 152 17.07 -8.65 -13.84
N TYR A 153 15.82 -8.64 -13.35
CA TYR A 153 14.83 -9.61 -13.80
C TYR A 153 14.47 -9.34 -15.27
N PRO A 154 14.18 -10.37 -16.10
CA PRO A 154 13.72 -10.16 -17.47
C PRO A 154 12.55 -9.18 -17.56
N ASP A 155 12.54 -8.35 -18.61
CA ASP A 155 11.45 -7.43 -18.88
C ASP A 155 10.21 -8.15 -19.44
N ARG A 156 9.16 -7.38 -19.71
CA ARG A 156 7.91 -7.94 -20.25
C ARG A 156 8.13 -8.74 -21.54
N ARG A 157 8.93 -8.23 -22.47
CA ARG A 157 9.11 -8.88 -23.78
C ARG A 157 9.85 -10.20 -23.59
N ALA A 158 10.94 -10.21 -22.83
CA ALA A 158 11.70 -11.43 -22.56
C ALA A 158 10.83 -12.49 -21.85
N ILE A 159 9.98 -12.10 -20.89
CA ILE A 159 9.04 -13.02 -20.23
C ILE A 159 8.02 -13.60 -21.22
N GLU A 160 7.48 -12.76 -22.11
CA GLU A 160 6.45 -13.18 -23.08
C GLU A 160 7.02 -14.06 -24.21
N GLU A 161 8.29 -13.87 -24.60
CA GLU A 161 8.94 -14.61 -25.68
C GLU A 161 9.66 -15.89 -25.22
N GLU A 162 10.34 -15.85 -24.07
CA GLU A 162 11.21 -16.94 -23.59
C GLU A 162 10.53 -17.81 -22.52
N GLY A 163 9.40 -17.34 -21.97
CA GLY A 163 8.75 -17.93 -20.80
C GLY A 163 9.39 -17.48 -19.49
N ALA A 164 8.64 -17.61 -18.40
CA ALA A 164 9.11 -17.35 -17.04
C ALA A 164 9.82 -18.57 -16.42
#